data_AF-A0A968XXW3-F1
#
_entry.id   AF-A0A968XXW3-F1
#
_cell.length_a   1.000
_cell.length_b   1.000
_cell.length_c   1.000
_cell.angle_alpha   90.00
_cell.angle_beta   90.00
_cell.angle_gamma   90.00
#
_symmetry.space_group_name_H-M   'P 1'
#
loop_
_entity.id
_entity.type
_entity.pdbx_description
1 polymer ?
#
loop_
_entity_poly.entity_id
_entity_poly.type
_entity_poly.pdbx_seq_one_letter_code
_entity_poly.pdbx_strand_id
1 'polypeptide(L)'
;MWNPLLEHSEPEPGRGWAWRCTQLGVFFLPFIPVLGALLLVASSARSTYCHGARMLARPLNRGFALLGALMLLVSLWGEYRGEALLGLVHFLPYFWLLAAQTELTGQPQQLRQLAQIIALSAVPLVTIGLGELYLGWSAPLLWGGILPWPVSAFGTPPGRMASLFGYANNLALYLCVAFVMALGLWSAHWRTRQLKPLALWTVVACISTLGIILTQSRSAWGLMALSALVTALYLRWTLVVGAVMGFAAAVLGAAFSPVGQAPLRQMIPSFLWTRLTDQNFPDRPLPTLRITQWRFTLDLMRQRPLQGWGLRNFTPLYEAHTQVWMGHPHNLFLMLGAEIGLPLTFF
;
A
#
# COMPACT_ATOMS: atom_id res chain seq x y z
N MET A 1 -38.82 -11.28 -3.94
CA MET A 1 -39.72 -10.16 -4.28
C MET A 1 -38.86 -8.90 -4.35
N TRP A 2 -38.35 -8.59 -5.54
CA TRP A 2 -37.52 -7.41 -5.79
C TRP A 2 -38.45 -6.23 -6.02
N ASN A 3 -38.36 -5.21 -5.17
CA ASN A 3 -39.10 -3.97 -5.35
C ASN A 3 -38.32 -3.08 -6.35
N PRO A 4 -38.84 -2.79 -7.56
CA PRO A 4 -38.12 -2.03 -8.58
C PRO A 4 -38.21 -0.50 -8.40
N LEU A 5 -38.71 -0.01 -7.27
CA LEU A 5 -38.91 1.41 -7.01
C LEU A 5 -37.82 2.01 -6.10
N LEU A 6 -36.55 1.89 -6.53
CA LEU A 6 -35.52 2.83 -6.08
C LEU A 6 -35.33 3.84 -7.21
N GLU A 7 -36.16 4.88 -7.09
CA GLU A 7 -35.96 6.25 -7.54
C GLU A 7 -34.68 6.47 -8.36
N HIS A 8 -34.88 6.85 -9.62
CA HIS A 8 -33.99 7.80 -10.28
C HIS A 8 -34.00 9.10 -9.48
N SER A 9 -33.28 9.13 -8.36
CA SER A 9 -32.94 10.37 -7.68
C SER A 9 -32.08 11.16 -8.65
N GLU A 10 -32.61 12.29 -9.13
CA GLU A 10 -31.82 13.26 -9.88
C GLU A 10 -30.48 13.51 -9.17
N PRO A 11 -29.35 13.58 -9.88
CA PRO A 11 -28.07 13.81 -9.23
C PRO A 11 -28.11 15.17 -8.54
N GLU A 12 -28.13 15.16 -7.20
CA GLU A 12 -28.18 16.39 -6.41
C GLU A 12 -27.13 17.41 -6.90
N PRO A 13 -27.51 18.69 -7.06
CA PRO A 13 -26.62 19.74 -7.50
C PRO A 13 -25.40 19.82 -6.55
N GLY A 14 -24.22 19.47 -7.07
CA GLY A 14 -22.96 19.45 -6.33
C GLY A 14 -22.36 18.05 -6.11
N ARG A 15 -23.15 16.97 -6.18
CA ARG A 15 -22.62 15.60 -6.14
C ARG A 15 -21.71 15.31 -7.34
N GLY A 16 -22.09 15.84 -8.51
CA GLY A 16 -21.28 15.72 -9.73
C GLY A 16 -19.93 16.43 -9.63
N TRP A 17 -19.87 17.61 -9.00
CA TRP A 17 -18.61 18.33 -8.78
C TRP A 17 -17.70 17.58 -7.82
N ALA A 18 -18.23 17.16 -6.66
CA ALA A 18 -17.45 16.43 -5.65
C ALA A 18 -16.90 15.11 -6.23
N TRP A 19 -17.71 14.40 -7.03
CA TRP A 19 -17.27 13.20 -7.72
C TRP A 19 -16.13 13.46 -8.71
N ARG A 20 -16.23 14.49 -9.55
CA ARG A 20 -15.14 14.87 -10.47
C ARG A 20 -13.87 15.24 -9.72
N CYS A 21 -13.98 15.99 -8.61
CA CYS A 21 -12.85 16.29 -7.74
C CYS A 21 -12.22 15.02 -7.15
N THR A 22 -13.01 14.02 -6.75
CA THR A 22 -12.47 12.71 -6.32
C THR A 22 -11.73 12.01 -7.46
N GLN A 23 -12.30 11.95 -8.67
CA GLN A 23 -11.66 11.32 -9.83
C GLN A 23 -10.33 11.99 -10.18
N LEU A 24 -10.33 13.31 -10.28
CA LEU A 24 -9.13 14.10 -10.55
C LEU A 24 -8.13 14.00 -9.40
N GLY A 25 -8.60 14.01 -8.16
CA GLY A 25 -7.77 13.87 -6.97
C GLY A 25 -7.01 12.55 -6.95
N VAL A 26 -7.69 11.43 -7.21
CA VAL A 26 -7.08 10.11 -7.35
C VAL A 26 -6.11 10.05 -8.53
N PHE A 27 -6.48 10.66 -9.67
CA PHE A 27 -5.61 10.71 -10.85
C PHE A 27 -4.32 11.49 -10.59
N PHE A 28 -4.41 12.68 -9.99
CA PHE A 28 -3.25 13.54 -9.76
C PHE A 28 -2.39 13.12 -8.58
N LEU A 29 -2.92 12.34 -7.63
CA LEU A 29 -2.19 11.91 -6.43
C LEU A 29 -0.78 11.36 -6.68
N PRO A 30 -0.54 10.43 -7.64
CA PRO A 30 0.80 9.90 -7.90
C PRO A 30 1.72 10.85 -8.70
N PHE A 31 1.20 11.95 -9.27
CA PHE A 31 1.99 12.89 -10.08
C PHE A 31 2.28 14.18 -9.31
N ILE A 32 1.25 14.74 -8.68
CA ILE A 32 1.23 16.01 -7.96
C ILE A 32 0.43 15.76 -6.66
N PRO A 33 1.04 15.16 -5.62
CA PRO A 33 0.33 14.74 -4.41
C PRO A 33 -0.39 15.88 -3.71
N VAL A 34 0.16 17.09 -3.72
CA VAL A 34 -0.47 18.27 -3.12
C VAL A 34 -1.80 18.58 -3.81
N LEU A 35 -1.83 18.63 -5.14
CA LEU A 35 -3.05 18.87 -5.90
C LEU A 35 -4.05 17.72 -5.70
N GLY A 36 -3.58 16.47 -5.76
CA GLY A 36 -4.40 15.30 -5.51
C GLY A 36 -5.06 15.35 -4.13
N ALA A 37 -4.28 15.66 -3.09
CA ALA A 37 -4.75 15.80 -1.72
C ALA A 37 -5.75 16.96 -1.57
N LEU A 38 -5.47 18.14 -2.13
CA LEU A 38 -6.38 19.28 -2.07
C LEU A 38 -7.73 18.97 -2.71
N LEU A 39 -7.76 18.29 -3.86
CA LEU A 39 -8.99 17.90 -4.53
C LEU A 39 -9.79 16.86 -3.71
N LEU A 40 -9.10 15.89 -3.10
CA LEU A 40 -9.74 14.90 -2.21
C LEU A 40 -10.25 15.54 -0.92
N VAL A 41 -9.51 16.47 -0.32
CA VAL A 41 -9.95 17.23 0.85
C VAL A 41 -11.16 18.08 0.50
N ALA A 42 -11.16 18.77 -0.64
CA ALA A 42 -12.27 19.60 -1.09
C ALA A 42 -13.54 18.76 -1.36
N SER A 43 -13.41 17.61 -2.02
CA SER A 43 -14.57 16.72 -2.24
C SER A 43 -15.07 16.08 -0.94
N SER A 44 -14.16 15.68 -0.04
CA SER A 44 -14.51 15.17 1.30
C SER A 44 -15.19 16.24 2.17
N ALA A 45 -14.72 17.49 2.13
CA ALA A 45 -15.33 18.60 2.87
C ALA A 45 -16.76 18.87 2.38
N ARG A 46 -16.96 18.90 1.05
CA ARG A 46 -18.30 19.03 0.47
C ARG A 46 -19.21 17.86 0.84
N SER A 47 -18.69 16.64 0.77
CA SER A 47 -19.43 15.44 1.18
C SER A 47 -19.85 15.51 2.66
N THR A 48 -18.92 15.93 3.52
CA THR A 48 -19.19 16.12 4.96
C THR A 48 -20.24 17.21 5.20
N TYR A 49 -20.17 18.32 4.47
CA TYR A 49 -21.17 19.39 4.59
C TYR A 49 -22.58 18.92 4.18
N CYS A 50 -22.70 18.20 3.06
CA CYS A 50 -24.01 17.75 2.56
C CYS A 50 -24.57 16.53 3.32
N HIS A 51 -23.70 15.66 3.85
CA HIS A 51 -24.10 14.34 4.36
C HIS A 51 -23.56 14.03 5.76
N GLY A 52 -23.07 15.02 6.51
CA GLY A 52 -22.40 14.83 7.80
C GLY A 52 -23.24 14.08 8.84
N ALA A 53 -24.54 14.38 8.95
CA ALA A 53 -25.44 13.67 9.86
C ALA A 53 -25.56 12.17 9.50
N ARG A 54 -25.66 11.86 8.20
CA ARG A 54 -25.70 10.48 7.70
C ARG A 54 -24.36 9.78 7.92
N MET A 55 -23.24 10.48 7.71
CA MET A 55 -21.90 9.95 7.97
C MET A 55 -21.74 9.57 9.44
N LEU A 56 -22.15 10.44 10.37
CA LEU A 56 -22.09 10.19 11.81
C LEU A 56 -23.08 9.12 12.29
N ALA A 57 -24.16 8.88 11.54
CA ALA A 57 -25.11 7.81 11.85
C ALA A 57 -24.53 6.41 11.58
N ARG A 58 -23.52 6.28 10.70
CA ARG A 58 -22.93 4.98 10.34
C ARG A 58 -22.09 4.41 11.51
N PRO A 59 -22.31 3.15 11.93
CA PRO A 59 -21.59 2.56 13.06
C PRO A 59 -20.09 2.48 12.83
N LEU A 60 -19.64 2.18 11.60
CA LEU A 60 -18.22 2.14 11.25
C LEU A 60 -17.53 3.50 11.44
N ASN A 61 -18.19 4.59 11.05
CA ASN A 61 -17.64 5.94 11.21
C ASN A 61 -17.59 6.36 12.68
N ARG A 62 -18.57 5.94 13.49
CA ARG A 62 -18.52 6.11 14.95
C ARG A 62 -17.37 5.31 15.56
N GLY A 63 -17.11 4.11 15.06
CA GLY A 63 -15.94 3.32 15.41
C GLY A 63 -14.64 4.08 15.14
N PHE A 64 -14.46 4.61 13.93
CA PHE A 64 -13.28 5.43 13.61
C PHE A 64 -13.19 6.71 14.45
N ALA A 65 -14.31 7.37 14.76
CA ALA A 65 -14.30 8.54 15.63
C ALA A 65 -13.87 8.18 17.07
N LEU A 66 -14.38 7.07 17.61
CA LEU A 66 -13.99 6.56 18.91
C LEU A 66 -12.51 6.14 18.93
N LEU A 67 -12.07 5.37 17.94
CA LEU A 67 -10.66 4.99 17.78
C LEU A 67 -9.76 6.23 17.69
N GLY A 68 -10.14 7.23 16.90
CA GLY A 68 -9.42 8.49 16.78
C GLY A 68 -9.32 9.26 18.11
N ALA A 69 -10.41 9.32 18.88
CA ALA A 69 -10.42 9.93 20.20
C ALA A 69 -9.52 9.16 21.19
N LEU A 70 -9.56 7.83 21.18
CA LEU A 70 -8.70 6.99 22.01
C LEU A 70 -7.23 7.11 21.62
N MET A 71 -6.91 7.19 20.33
CA MET A 71 -5.54 7.43 19.84
C MET A 71 -5.03 8.81 20.27
N LEU A 72 -5.87 9.85 20.21
CA LEU A 72 -5.52 11.18 20.72
C LEU A 72 -5.17 11.12 22.21
N LEU A 73 -6.02 10.45 23.00
CA LEU A 73 -5.79 10.26 24.43
C LEU A 73 -4.46 9.53 24.69
N VAL A 74 -4.21 8.41 24.02
CA VAL A 74 -2.93 7.68 24.16
C VAL A 74 -1.73 8.56 23.77
N SER A 75 -1.83 9.32 22.67
CA SER A 75 -0.75 10.21 22.24
C SER A 75 -0.44 11.33 23.24
N LEU A 76 -1.44 11.84 23.98
CA LEU A 76 -1.22 12.83 25.04
C LEU A 76 -0.41 12.28 26.22
N TRP A 77 -0.49 10.97 26.46
CA TRP A 77 0.29 10.27 27.48
C TRP A 77 1.48 9.46 26.92
N GLY A 78 1.85 9.67 25.66
CA GLY A 78 3.05 9.06 25.06
C GLY A 78 4.32 9.53 25.76
N GLU A 79 5.39 8.72 25.66
CA GLU A 79 6.70 9.05 26.25
C GLU A 79 7.28 10.33 25.62
N TYR A 80 7.38 10.32 24.29
CA TYR A 80 7.68 11.47 23.44
C TYR A 80 6.36 12.03 22.89
N ARG A 81 5.68 12.86 23.72
CA ARG A 81 4.35 13.43 23.42
C ARG A 81 4.29 14.19 22.09
N GLY A 82 5.32 14.97 21.77
CA GLY A 82 5.40 15.71 20.51
C GLY A 82 5.35 14.79 19.30
N GLU A 83 6.17 13.74 19.29
CA GLU A 83 6.18 12.71 18.25
C GLU A 83 4.84 11.97 18.18
N ALA A 84 4.24 11.66 19.33
CA ALA A 84 2.96 10.97 19.41
C ALA A 84 1.80 11.79 18.83
N LEU A 85 1.77 13.09 19.08
CA LEU A 85 0.78 13.99 18.48
C LEU A 85 1.00 14.15 16.98
N LEU A 86 2.25 14.27 16.52
CA LEU A 86 2.56 14.26 15.09
C LEU A 86 2.15 12.94 14.42
N GLY A 87 2.22 11.82 15.15
CA GLY A 87 1.78 10.51 14.68
C GLY A 87 0.31 10.46 14.30
N LEU A 88 -0.55 11.26 14.93
CA LEU A 88 -1.99 11.31 14.63
C LEU A 88 -2.29 11.75 13.20
N VAL A 89 -1.38 12.53 12.57
CA VAL A 89 -1.50 12.98 11.18
C VAL A 89 -1.49 11.79 10.21
N HIS A 90 -0.90 10.66 10.59
CA HIS A 90 -0.91 9.43 9.79
C HIS A 90 -2.23 8.63 9.88
N PHE A 91 -3.18 9.05 10.72
CA PHE A 91 -4.43 8.31 10.96
C PHE A 91 -5.68 9.18 10.85
N LEU A 92 -5.82 10.21 11.67
CA LEU A 92 -7.07 10.98 11.81
C LEU A 92 -7.56 11.59 10.48
N PRO A 93 -6.69 12.22 9.65
CA PRO A 93 -7.13 12.73 8.36
C PRO A 93 -7.67 11.62 7.46
N TYR A 94 -7.07 10.44 7.49
CA TYR A 94 -7.46 9.30 6.65
C TYR A 94 -8.76 8.64 7.12
N PHE A 95 -9.04 8.61 8.42
CA PHE A 95 -10.34 8.18 8.95
C PHE A 95 -11.47 9.08 8.44
N TRP A 96 -11.27 10.40 8.52
CA TRP A 96 -12.23 11.36 7.99
C TRP A 96 -12.38 11.24 6.46
N LEU A 97 -11.27 11.18 5.72
CA LEU A 97 -11.30 11.01 4.26
C LEU A 97 -12.05 9.74 3.87
N LEU A 98 -11.79 8.60 4.52
CA LEU A 98 -12.49 7.35 4.24
C LEU A 98 -13.99 7.50 4.50
N ALA A 99 -14.38 8.02 5.66
CA ALA A 99 -15.78 8.26 6.00
C ALA A 99 -16.48 9.14 4.95
N ALA A 100 -15.86 10.25 4.56
CA ALA A 100 -16.43 11.21 3.62
C ALA A 100 -16.51 10.67 2.18
N GLN A 101 -15.49 9.94 1.73
CA GLN A 101 -15.45 9.39 0.38
C GLN A 101 -16.43 8.23 0.19
N THR A 102 -16.80 7.49 1.25
CA THR A 102 -17.80 6.41 1.15
C THR A 102 -19.21 6.90 0.76
N GLU A 103 -19.53 8.18 0.95
CA GLU A 103 -20.77 8.77 0.43
C GLU A 103 -20.71 9.01 -1.09
N LEU A 104 -19.49 9.22 -1.62
CA LEU A 104 -19.25 9.47 -3.04
C LEU A 104 -19.00 8.18 -3.85
N THR A 105 -18.57 7.09 -3.21
CA THR A 105 -18.15 5.84 -3.86
C THR A 105 -19.09 4.65 -3.64
N GLY A 106 -20.33 4.89 -3.19
CA GLY A 106 -21.26 3.83 -2.81
C GLY A 106 -21.72 2.90 -3.96
N GLN A 107 -21.52 3.28 -5.23
CA GLN A 107 -21.93 2.46 -6.37
C GLN A 107 -20.77 1.64 -6.97
N PRO A 108 -21.00 0.37 -7.38
CA PRO A 108 -19.96 -0.46 -8.01
C PRO A 108 -19.31 0.17 -9.25
N GLN A 109 -20.09 0.93 -10.03
CA GLN A 109 -19.57 1.63 -11.21
C GLN A 109 -18.58 2.74 -10.84
N GLN A 110 -18.78 3.44 -9.72
CA GLN A 110 -17.87 4.47 -9.22
C GLN A 110 -16.55 3.86 -8.79
N LEU A 111 -16.59 2.74 -8.04
CA LEU A 111 -15.39 1.98 -7.67
C LEU A 111 -14.63 1.47 -8.91
N ARG A 112 -15.36 1.00 -9.93
CA ARG A 112 -14.76 0.62 -11.21
C ARG A 112 -14.04 1.78 -11.89
N GLN A 113 -14.62 2.97 -11.89
CA GLN A 113 -13.98 4.17 -12.45
C GLN A 113 -12.70 4.54 -11.69
N LEU A 114 -12.70 4.49 -10.35
CA LEU A 114 -11.48 4.74 -9.57
C LEU A 114 -10.40 3.68 -9.85
N ALA A 115 -10.78 2.41 -9.94
CA ALA A 115 -9.85 1.34 -10.32
C ALA A 115 -9.24 1.58 -11.70
N GLN A 116 -10.03 2.04 -12.67
CA GLN A 116 -9.54 2.40 -14.01
C GLN A 116 -8.55 3.57 -13.96
N ILE A 117 -8.85 4.62 -13.19
CA ILE A 117 -7.98 5.79 -13.02
C ILE A 117 -6.63 5.36 -12.42
N ILE A 118 -6.66 4.58 -11.33
CA ILE A 118 -5.45 4.10 -10.66
C ILE A 118 -4.63 3.21 -11.61
N ALA A 119 -5.28 2.25 -12.29
CA ALA A 119 -4.58 1.35 -13.23
C ALA A 119 -3.95 2.13 -14.40
N LEU A 120 -4.69 3.06 -15.01
CA LEU A 120 -4.19 3.85 -16.15
C LEU A 120 -3.07 4.81 -15.77
N SER A 121 -3.05 5.31 -14.53
CA SER A 121 -1.95 6.18 -14.06
C SER A 121 -0.58 5.49 -14.07
N ALA A 122 -0.52 4.15 -14.02
CA ALA A 122 0.74 3.41 -14.11
C ALA A 122 1.47 3.64 -15.43
N VAL A 123 0.74 3.90 -16.53
CA VAL A 123 1.33 4.08 -17.87
C VAL A 123 2.31 5.26 -17.90
N PRO A 124 1.88 6.51 -17.67
CA PRO A 124 2.82 7.64 -17.66
C PRO A 124 3.87 7.53 -16.56
N LEU A 125 3.57 6.93 -15.40
CA LEU A 125 4.57 6.74 -14.32
C LEU A 125 5.72 5.84 -14.76
N VAL A 126 5.42 4.72 -15.43
CA VAL A 126 6.43 3.81 -15.97
C VAL A 126 7.16 4.46 -17.15
N THR A 127 6.47 5.22 -18.00
CA THR A 127 7.13 5.98 -19.07
C THR A 127 8.16 6.98 -18.52
N ILE A 128 7.78 7.75 -17.49
CA ILE A 128 8.71 8.68 -16.81
C ILE A 128 9.87 7.90 -16.18
N GLY A 129 9.60 6.77 -15.51
CA GLY A 129 10.63 5.93 -14.91
C GLY A 129 11.58 5.29 -15.93
N LEU A 130 11.12 4.97 -17.14
CA LEU A 130 11.98 4.49 -18.22
C LEU A 130 12.91 5.60 -18.72
N GLY A 131 12.39 6.83 -18.85
CA GLY A 131 13.21 7.99 -19.17
C GLY A 131 14.24 8.30 -18.06
N GLU A 132 13.83 8.19 -16.80
CA GLU A 132 14.70 8.31 -15.62
C GLU A 132 15.86 7.30 -15.69
N LEU A 133 15.56 6.02 -15.93
CA LEU A 133 16.56 4.95 -15.91
C LEU A 133 17.50 4.93 -17.12
N TYR A 134 16.94 5.10 -18.33
CA TYR A 134 17.67 4.81 -19.57
C TYR A 134 18.04 6.06 -20.38
N LEU A 135 17.30 7.15 -20.22
CA LEU A 135 17.52 8.40 -20.98
C LEU A 135 18.12 9.50 -20.11
N GLY A 136 18.43 9.21 -18.84
CA GLY A 136 18.99 10.17 -17.90
C GLY A 136 18.06 11.35 -17.61
N TRP A 137 16.73 11.17 -17.74
CA TRP A 137 15.79 12.22 -17.38
C TRP A 137 16.00 12.60 -15.92
N SER A 138 16.24 13.88 -15.71
CA SER A 138 16.34 14.50 -14.40
C SER A 138 15.48 15.75 -14.40
N ALA A 139 14.81 15.98 -13.29
CA ALA A 139 14.05 17.20 -13.08
C ALA A 139 14.57 17.86 -11.80
N PRO A 140 15.19 19.05 -11.88
CA PRO A 140 15.63 19.75 -10.70
C PRO A 140 14.44 20.08 -9.80
N LEU A 141 14.71 20.27 -8.50
CA LEU A 141 13.76 20.69 -7.47
C LEU A 141 13.06 22.04 -7.77
N LEU A 142 13.35 22.71 -8.90
CA LEU A 142 12.79 24.00 -9.31
C LEU A 142 11.31 23.93 -9.72
N TRP A 143 10.71 22.73 -9.84
CA TRP A 143 9.26 22.51 -9.81
C TRP A 143 8.76 22.26 -8.36
N GLY A 144 9.50 22.72 -7.36
CA GLY A 144 9.48 22.31 -5.94
C GLY A 144 8.27 22.70 -5.10
N GLY A 145 7.17 23.11 -5.74
CA GLY A 145 5.84 23.20 -5.10
C GLY A 145 4.82 22.24 -5.72
N ILE A 146 5.12 21.63 -6.87
CA ILE A 146 4.19 20.84 -7.67
C ILE A 146 4.61 19.36 -7.69
N LEU A 147 5.90 19.08 -7.90
CA LEU A 147 6.42 17.71 -7.85
C LEU A 147 6.93 17.39 -6.43
N PRO A 148 6.53 16.24 -5.85
CA PRO A 148 6.84 15.91 -4.46
C PRO A 148 8.30 15.50 -4.25
N TRP A 149 8.96 14.98 -5.29
CA TRP A 149 10.32 14.46 -5.25
C TRP A 149 11.04 14.79 -6.55
N PRO A 150 12.34 15.13 -6.52
CA PRO A 150 13.12 15.32 -7.73
C PRO A 150 13.27 13.99 -8.48
N VAL A 151 13.10 14.02 -9.79
CA VAL A 151 13.44 12.87 -10.65
C VAL A 151 14.96 12.84 -10.75
N SER A 152 15.56 11.79 -10.19
CA SER A 152 17.01 11.62 -10.16
C SER A 152 17.45 10.74 -11.32
N ALA A 153 18.36 11.24 -12.16
CA ALA A 153 18.87 10.46 -13.28
C ALA A 153 19.38 9.09 -12.80
N PHE A 154 19.05 8.04 -13.56
CA PHE A 154 19.42 6.65 -13.30
C PHE A 154 18.76 6.01 -12.06
N GLY A 155 17.73 6.63 -11.49
CA GLY A 155 16.90 6.02 -10.47
C GLY A 155 17.37 6.22 -9.02
N THR A 156 16.49 5.91 -8.08
CA THR A 156 16.77 6.03 -6.64
C THR A 156 16.29 4.79 -5.88
N PRO A 157 17.20 3.93 -5.36
CA PRO A 157 18.66 3.96 -5.52
C PRO A 157 19.11 3.81 -7.00
N PRO A 158 20.38 4.12 -7.33
CA PRO A 158 20.91 3.97 -8.68
C PRO A 158 20.62 2.58 -9.28
N GLY A 159 20.16 2.56 -10.53
CA GLY A 159 19.76 1.35 -11.25
C GLY A 159 18.36 0.82 -10.90
N ARG A 160 17.59 1.52 -10.05
CA ARG A 160 16.23 1.12 -9.65
C ARG A 160 15.25 2.24 -9.97
N MET A 161 14.21 1.91 -10.73
CA MET A 161 13.19 2.89 -11.15
C MET A 161 12.48 3.49 -9.93
N ALA A 162 12.45 4.81 -9.82
CA ALA A 162 11.76 5.54 -8.75
C ALA A 162 10.67 6.49 -9.28
N SER A 163 10.76 6.92 -10.54
CA SER A 163 9.82 7.83 -11.19
C SER A 163 9.54 9.04 -10.28
N LEU A 164 8.28 9.41 -10.08
CA LEU A 164 7.87 10.55 -9.25
C LEU A 164 7.79 10.24 -7.73
N PHE A 165 8.24 9.07 -7.27
CA PHE A 165 8.01 8.59 -5.89
C PHE A 165 9.22 8.75 -4.94
N GLY A 166 10.30 9.40 -5.40
CA GLY A 166 11.52 9.67 -4.62
C GLY A 166 12.33 8.42 -4.23
N TYR A 167 11.74 7.23 -4.29
CA TYR A 167 12.39 5.97 -3.98
C TYR A 167 11.69 4.79 -4.67
N ALA A 168 12.47 3.81 -5.13
CA ALA A 168 11.98 2.68 -5.92
C ALA A 168 10.95 1.82 -5.19
N ASN A 169 11.08 1.63 -3.87
CA ASN A 169 10.09 0.85 -3.12
C ASN A 169 8.72 1.53 -3.07
N ASN A 170 8.67 2.86 -3.05
CA ASN A 170 7.42 3.63 -3.00
C ASN A 170 6.68 3.50 -4.33
N LEU A 171 7.40 3.66 -5.46
CA LEU A 171 6.86 3.40 -6.79
C LEU A 171 6.37 1.95 -6.90
N ALA A 172 7.17 0.98 -6.44
CA ALA A 172 6.82 -0.43 -6.52
C ALA A 172 5.50 -0.75 -5.79
N LEU A 173 5.30 -0.17 -4.61
CA LEU A 173 4.07 -0.32 -3.84
C LEU A 173 2.86 0.24 -4.61
N TYR A 174 3.00 1.44 -5.19
CA TYR A 174 1.94 2.04 -6.00
C TYR A 174 1.62 1.19 -7.24
N LEU A 175 2.64 0.75 -7.97
CA LEU A 175 2.46 -0.10 -9.15
C LEU A 175 1.84 -1.45 -8.80
N CYS A 176 2.09 -2.02 -7.62
CA CYS A 176 1.37 -3.20 -7.14
C CYS A 176 -0.14 -2.92 -7.00
N VAL A 177 -0.53 -1.77 -6.45
CA VAL A 177 -1.96 -1.38 -6.37
C VAL A 177 -2.55 -1.24 -7.77
N ALA A 178 -1.86 -0.53 -8.67
CA ALA A 178 -2.31 -0.38 -10.06
C ALA A 178 -2.42 -1.72 -10.80
N PHE A 179 -1.47 -2.63 -10.59
CA PHE A 179 -1.48 -3.98 -11.13
C PHE A 179 -2.68 -4.79 -10.63
N VAL A 180 -2.98 -4.74 -9.32
CA VAL A 180 -4.16 -5.42 -8.75
C VAL A 180 -5.46 -4.85 -9.35
N MET A 181 -5.56 -3.52 -9.49
CA MET A 181 -6.71 -2.89 -10.14
C MET A 181 -6.85 -3.36 -11.60
N ALA A 182 -5.74 -3.40 -12.35
CA ALA A 182 -5.72 -3.89 -13.73
C ALA A 182 -6.13 -5.37 -13.83
N LEU A 183 -5.62 -6.24 -12.94
CA LEU A 183 -6.03 -7.65 -12.88
C LEU A 183 -7.52 -7.81 -12.55
N GLY A 184 -8.05 -7.02 -11.61
CA GLY A 184 -9.47 -7.02 -11.28
C GLY A 184 -10.34 -6.65 -12.48
N LEU A 185 -9.99 -5.56 -13.19
CA LEU A 185 -10.67 -5.12 -14.40
C LEU A 185 -10.53 -6.13 -15.54
N TRP A 186 -9.34 -6.70 -15.73
CA TRP A 186 -9.07 -7.76 -16.70
C TRP A 186 -9.94 -8.99 -16.43
N SER A 187 -10.01 -9.46 -15.18
CA SER A 187 -10.77 -10.65 -14.79
C SER A 187 -12.28 -10.49 -15.00
N ALA A 188 -12.79 -9.25 -14.84
CA ALA A 188 -14.19 -8.93 -15.11
C ALA A 188 -14.53 -9.12 -16.60
N HIS A 189 -13.62 -8.73 -17.50
CA HIS A 189 -13.84 -8.86 -18.94
C HIS A 189 -13.47 -10.24 -19.50
N TRP A 190 -12.60 -10.98 -18.81
CA TRP A 190 -12.21 -12.35 -19.17
C TRP A 190 -13.43 -13.28 -19.26
N ARG A 191 -14.31 -13.24 -18.25
CA ARG A 191 -15.53 -14.07 -18.23
C ARG A 191 -16.50 -13.72 -19.35
N THR A 192 -16.60 -12.44 -19.70
CA THR A 192 -17.48 -11.95 -20.78
C THR A 192 -16.85 -12.00 -22.17
N ARG A 193 -15.58 -12.42 -22.29
CA ARG A 193 -14.82 -12.52 -23.56
C ARG A 193 -14.76 -11.23 -24.37
N GLN A 194 -14.76 -10.07 -23.72
CA GLN A 194 -14.70 -8.77 -24.40
C GLN A 194 -13.24 -8.43 -24.77
N LEU A 195 -12.87 -8.65 -26.04
CA LEU A 195 -11.46 -8.58 -26.48
C LEU A 195 -10.81 -7.20 -26.32
N LYS A 196 -11.50 -6.11 -26.66
CA LYS A 196 -10.93 -4.75 -26.58
C LYS A 196 -10.52 -4.35 -25.15
N PRO A 197 -11.42 -4.39 -24.14
CA PRO A 197 -11.01 -4.08 -22.77
C PRO A 197 -10.04 -5.11 -22.20
N LEU A 198 -10.12 -6.38 -22.62
CA LEU A 198 -9.15 -7.40 -22.22
C LEU A 198 -7.73 -7.03 -22.69
N ALA A 199 -7.59 -6.63 -23.95
CA ALA A 199 -6.32 -6.19 -24.52
C ALA A 199 -5.77 -4.95 -23.78
N LEU A 200 -6.62 -3.96 -23.52
CA LEU A 200 -6.24 -2.76 -22.76
C LEU A 200 -5.68 -3.11 -21.38
N TRP A 201 -6.43 -3.89 -20.58
CA TRP A 201 -5.98 -4.23 -19.23
C TRP A 201 -4.80 -5.19 -19.22
N THR A 202 -4.63 -6.01 -20.28
CA THR A 202 -3.41 -6.81 -20.47
C THR A 202 -2.20 -5.90 -20.66
N VAL A 203 -2.29 -4.90 -21.54
CA VAL A 203 -1.22 -3.93 -21.77
C VAL A 203 -0.88 -3.16 -20.49
N VAL A 204 -1.89 -2.66 -19.77
CA VAL A 204 -1.68 -1.95 -18.50
C VAL A 204 -1.03 -2.84 -17.44
N ALA A 205 -1.46 -4.10 -17.32
CA ALA A 205 -0.85 -5.06 -16.40
C ALA A 205 0.60 -5.38 -16.78
N CYS A 206 0.91 -5.54 -18.08
CA CYS A 206 2.27 -5.74 -18.57
C CYS A 206 3.17 -4.52 -18.29
N ILE A 207 2.69 -3.30 -18.52
CA ILE A 207 3.43 -2.07 -18.20
C ILE A 207 3.69 -1.97 -16.70
N SER A 208 2.67 -2.25 -15.88
CA SER A 208 2.82 -2.26 -14.41
C SER A 208 3.85 -3.32 -13.97
N THR A 209 3.82 -4.51 -14.59
CA THR A 209 4.77 -5.60 -14.33
C THR A 209 6.20 -5.18 -14.67
N LEU A 210 6.40 -4.56 -15.84
CA LEU A 210 7.70 -4.02 -16.25
C LEU A 210 8.23 -3.01 -15.22
N GLY A 211 7.40 -2.05 -14.81
CA GLY A 211 7.77 -1.07 -13.79
C GLY A 211 8.12 -1.74 -12.44
N ILE A 212 7.30 -2.69 -11.98
CA ILE A 212 7.56 -3.47 -10.76
C ILE A 212 8.90 -4.21 -10.83
N ILE A 213 9.22 -4.84 -11.96
CA ILE A 213 10.52 -5.51 -12.18
C ILE A 213 11.67 -4.49 -12.10
N LEU A 214 11.54 -3.36 -12.79
CA LEU A 214 12.58 -2.33 -12.85
C LEU A 214 12.78 -1.56 -11.53
N THR A 215 11.80 -1.59 -10.60
CA THR A 215 12.02 -1.08 -9.23
C THR A 215 12.96 -1.98 -8.41
N GLN A 216 13.19 -3.23 -8.85
CA GLN A 216 13.92 -4.27 -8.13
C GLN A 216 13.43 -4.52 -6.68
N SER A 217 12.18 -4.17 -6.38
CA SER A 217 11.58 -4.41 -5.06
C SER A 217 11.11 -5.85 -4.93
N ARG A 218 11.85 -6.66 -4.18
CA ARG A 218 11.54 -8.08 -3.96
C ARG A 218 10.15 -8.28 -3.32
N SER A 219 9.79 -7.41 -2.38
CA SER A 219 8.47 -7.46 -1.74
C SER A 219 7.35 -7.18 -2.74
N ALA A 220 7.56 -6.24 -3.67
CA ALA A 220 6.60 -5.95 -4.74
C ALA A 220 6.46 -7.12 -5.72
N TRP A 221 7.56 -7.82 -6.05
CA TRP A 221 7.50 -9.03 -6.88
C TRP A 221 6.67 -10.12 -6.20
N GLY A 222 6.84 -10.31 -4.89
CA GLY A 222 6.04 -11.24 -4.09
C GLY A 222 4.55 -10.87 -4.08
N LEU A 223 4.22 -9.59 -3.87
CA LEU A 223 2.84 -9.10 -3.90
C LEU A 223 2.19 -9.23 -5.28
N MET A 224 2.94 -8.95 -6.35
CA MET A 224 2.49 -9.14 -7.73
C MET A 224 2.19 -10.62 -8.01
N ALA A 225 3.09 -11.53 -7.63
CA ALA A 225 2.89 -12.97 -7.78
C ALA A 225 1.69 -13.48 -6.95
N LEU A 226 1.55 -13.02 -5.70
CA LEU A 226 0.41 -13.35 -4.86
C LEU A 226 -0.91 -12.86 -5.48
N SER A 227 -0.93 -11.64 -6.01
CA SER A 227 -2.12 -11.07 -6.65
C SER A 227 -2.52 -11.84 -7.91
N ALA A 228 -1.54 -12.27 -8.71
CA ALA A 228 -1.78 -13.15 -9.85
C ALA A 228 -2.30 -14.53 -9.41
N LEU A 229 -1.74 -15.11 -8.34
CA LEU A 229 -2.20 -16.39 -7.78
C LEU A 229 -3.64 -16.31 -7.26
N VAL A 230 -3.99 -15.25 -6.52
CA VAL A 230 -5.36 -14.99 -6.05
C VAL A 230 -6.32 -14.84 -7.24
N THR A 231 -5.89 -14.14 -8.30
CA THR A 231 -6.69 -14.02 -9.53
C THR A 231 -6.88 -15.36 -10.23
N ALA A 232 -5.83 -16.19 -10.31
CA ALA A 232 -5.91 -17.53 -10.86
C ALA A 232 -6.86 -18.43 -10.06
N LEU A 233 -6.82 -18.36 -8.72
CA LEU A 233 -7.78 -19.02 -7.83
C LEU A 233 -9.22 -18.55 -8.08
N TYR A 234 -9.44 -17.23 -8.18
CA TYR A 234 -10.74 -16.64 -8.48
C TYR A 234 -11.30 -17.08 -9.84
N LEU A 235 -10.43 -17.31 -10.82
CA LEU A 235 -10.76 -17.83 -12.14
C LEU A 235 -10.77 -19.37 -12.22
N ARG A 236 -10.53 -20.06 -11.10
CA ARG A 236 -10.48 -21.52 -10.97
C ARG A 236 -9.43 -22.19 -11.86
N TRP A 237 -8.30 -21.53 -12.08
CA TRP A 237 -7.14 -22.08 -12.81
C TRP A 237 -6.30 -23.00 -11.92
N THR A 238 -6.91 -24.11 -11.49
CA THR A 238 -6.33 -25.04 -10.50
C THR A 238 -4.98 -25.60 -10.91
N LEU A 239 -4.74 -25.83 -12.21
CA LEU A 239 -3.44 -26.30 -12.71
C LEU A 239 -2.32 -25.26 -12.51
N VAL A 240 -2.60 -23.99 -12.81
CA VAL A 240 -1.63 -22.90 -12.63
C VAL A 240 -1.31 -22.74 -11.14
N VAL A 241 -2.35 -22.75 -10.31
CA VAL A 241 -2.21 -22.70 -8.85
C VAL A 241 -1.37 -23.88 -8.35
N GLY A 242 -1.69 -25.10 -8.77
CA GLY A 242 -0.97 -26.31 -8.39
C GLY A 242 0.50 -26.26 -8.78
N ALA A 243 0.82 -25.79 -9.99
CA ALA A 243 2.18 -25.63 -10.46
C ALA A 243 2.97 -24.60 -9.63
N VAL A 244 2.39 -23.42 -9.36
CA VAL A 244 3.03 -22.37 -8.55
C VAL A 244 3.26 -22.84 -7.11
N MET A 245 2.25 -23.48 -6.50
CA MET A 245 2.36 -24.00 -5.13
C MET A 245 3.37 -25.15 -5.05
N GLY A 246 3.40 -26.04 -6.04
CA GLY A 246 4.38 -27.12 -6.13
C GLY A 246 5.81 -26.58 -6.26
N PHE A 247 6.03 -25.57 -7.10
CA PHE A 247 7.33 -24.91 -7.22
C PHE A 247 7.75 -24.22 -5.92
N ALA A 248 6.85 -23.47 -5.28
CA ALA A 248 7.14 -22.82 -3.99
C ALA A 248 7.48 -23.85 -2.90
N ALA A 249 6.74 -24.96 -2.83
CA ALA A 249 7.02 -26.06 -1.92
C ALA A 249 8.39 -26.69 -2.18
N ALA A 250 8.76 -26.86 -3.46
CA ALA A 250 10.07 -27.37 -3.85
C ALA A 250 11.21 -26.42 -3.39
N VAL A 251 11.05 -25.11 -3.59
CA VAL A 251 12.03 -24.09 -3.15
C VAL A 251 12.17 -24.09 -1.63
N LEU A 252 11.05 -24.13 -0.90
CA LEU A 252 11.06 -24.24 0.57
C LEU A 252 11.69 -25.55 1.03
N GLY A 253 11.44 -26.65 0.32
CA GLY A 253 12.07 -27.93 0.57
C GLY A 253 13.58 -27.90 0.39
N ALA A 254 14.08 -27.25 -0.67
CA ALA A 254 15.52 -27.04 -0.88
C ALA A 254 16.17 -26.15 0.22
N ALA A 255 15.41 -25.19 0.75
CA ALA A 255 15.88 -24.31 1.82
C ALA A 255 15.91 -25.00 3.19
N PHE A 256 14.82 -25.68 3.58
CA PHE A 256 14.55 -26.06 4.97
C PHE A 256 14.22 -27.55 5.20
N SER A 257 14.02 -28.36 4.16
CA SER A 257 13.58 -29.75 4.38
C SER A 257 14.65 -30.56 5.14
N PRO A 258 14.29 -31.29 6.20
CA PRO A 258 15.23 -32.19 6.89
C PRO A 258 15.53 -33.44 6.05
N VAL A 259 14.65 -33.81 5.11
CA VAL A 259 14.77 -35.01 4.26
C VAL A 259 14.58 -34.62 2.79
N GLY A 260 15.39 -35.15 1.88
CA GLY A 260 15.26 -34.86 0.43
C GLY A 260 15.79 -33.48 0.00
N GLN A 261 16.56 -32.80 0.84
CA GLN A 261 17.12 -31.49 0.53
C GLN A 261 18.15 -31.52 -0.61
N ALA A 262 19.03 -32.52 -0.62
CA ALA A 262 20.09 -32.67 -1.63
C ALA A 262 19.56 -32.77 -3.08
N PRO A 263 18.61 -33.66 -3.42
CA PRO A 263 18.08 -33.73 -4.78
C PRO A 263 17.33 -32.46 -5.18
N LEU A 264 16.60 -31.81 -4.25
CA LEU A 264 15.95 -30.54 -4.52
C LEU A 264 16.94 -29.41 -4.84
N ARG A 265 18.09 -29.36 -4.14
CA ARG A 265 19.15 -28.37 -4.41
C ARG A 265 19.88 -28.58 -5.74
N GLN A 266 19.85 -29.80 -6.30
CA GLN A 266 20.38 -30.07 -7.64
C GLN A 266 19.44 -29.54 -8.74
N MET A 267 18.13 -29.59 -8.50
CA MET A 267 17.12 -29.14 -9.46
C MET A 267 16.82 -27.64 -9.36
N ILE A 268 16.89 -27.07 -8.15
CA ILE A 268 16.49 -25.69 -7.88
C ILE A 268 17.73 -24.79 -7.77
N PRO A 269 17.82 -23.74 -8.61
CA PRO A 269 18.94 -22.79 -8.56
C PRO A 269 19.20 -22.23 -7.16
N SER A 270 20.47 -22.20 -6.77
CA SER A 270 20.91 -21.79 -5.43
C SER A 270 20.43 -20.39 -5.04
N PHE A 271 20.35 -19.46 -5.98
CA PHE A 271 19.89 -18.09 -5.72
C PHE A 271 18.44 -18.00 -5.19
N LEU A 272 17.61 -19.03 -5.42
CA LEU A 272 16.22 -19.07 -4.94
C LEU A 272 16.14 -19.47 -3.46
N TRP A 273 16.82 -20.55 -3.09
CA TRP A 273 16.69 -21.11 -1.73
C TRP A 273 17.72 -20.56 -0.74
N THR A 274 18.93 -20.20 -1.17
CA THR A 274 19.96 -19.61 -0.28
C THR A 274 19.59 -18.22 0.23
N ARG A 275 18.62 -17.54 -0.42
CA ARG A 275 18.09 -16.26 0.05
C ARG A 275 17.09 -16.39 1.19
N LEU A 276 16.54 -17.58 1.39
CA LEU A 276 15.66 -17.90 2.50
C LEU A 276 16.46 -18.32 3.74
N THR A 277 17.75 -18.61 3.57
CA THR A 277 18.68 -18.94 4.65
C THR A 277 19.61 -17.75 4.90
N ASP A 278 20.16 -17.64 6.11
CA ASP A 278 21.11 -16.57 6.44
C ASP A 278 22.54 -16.85 5.94
N GLN A 279 22.74 -17.92 5.15
CA GLN A 279 24.06 -18.36 4.67
C GLN A 279 24.84 -17.29 3.91
N ASN A 280 24.15 -16.39 3.22
CA ASN A 280 24.79 -15.34 2.42
C ASN A 280 25.06 -14.03 3.18
N PHE A 281 24.73 -13.95 4.47
CA PHE A 281 24.87 -12.71 5.24
C PHE A 281 25.24 -12.95 6.71
N PRO A 282 26.44 -13.50 6.98
CA PRO A 282 26.86 -13.85 8.34
C PRO A 282 27.00 -12.63 9.27
N ASP A 283 27.42 -11.48 8.74
CA ASP A 283 27.90 -10.34 9.57
C ASP A 283 26.93 -9.14 9.59
N ARG A 284 25.62 -9.38 9.66
CA ARG A 284 24.65 -8.27 9.79
C ARG A 284 24.64 -7.74 11.23
N PRO A 285 24.75 -6.41 11.44
CA PRO A 285 24.66 -5.84 12.79
C PRO A 285 23.32 -6.21 13.44
N LEU A 286 23.36 -6.78 14.64
CA LEU A 286 22.17 -7.25 15.36
C LEU A 286 21.05 -6.20 15.48
N PRO A 287 21.33 -4.89 15.74
CA PRO A 287 20.29 -3.87 15.80
C PRO A 287 19.55 -3.63 14.47
N THR A 288 20.11 -4.07 13.34
CA THR A 288 19.47 -3.93 12.02
C THR A 288 18.54 -5.08 11.68
N LEU A 289 18.59 -6.17 12.45
CA LEU A 289 17.77 -7.35 12.21
C LEU A 289 16.32 -7.09 12.61
N ARG A 290 15.38 -7.50 11.76
CA ARG A 290 13.94 -7.41 12.05
C ARG A 290 13.57 -8.18 13.32
N ILE A 291 14.20 -9.33 13.58
CA ILE A 291 13.92 -10.10 14.79
C ILE A 291 14.28 -9.32 16.06
N THR A 292 15.36 -8.52 16.04
CA THR A 292 15.75 -7.64 17.14
C THR A 292 14.72 -6.52 17.32
N GLN A 293 14.32 -5.86 16.23
CA GLN A 293 13.27 -4.85 16.23
C GLN A 293 11.94 -5.40 16.78
N TRP A 294 11.54 -6.61 16.37
CA TRP A 294 10.31 -7.25 16.82
C TRP A 294 10.36 -7.65 18.28
N ARG A 295 11.49 -8.18 18.77
CA ARG A 295 11.68 -8.49 20.19
C ARG A 295 11.58 -7.24 21.05
N PHE A 296 12.28 -6.17 20.67
CA PHE A 296 12.18 -4.89 21.36
C PHE A 296 10.74 -4.35 21.38
N THR A 297 10.05 -4.42 20.24
CA THR A 297 8.64 -3.98 20.15
C THR A 297 7.72 -4.81 21.05
N LEU A 298 7.95 -6.13 21.14
CA LEU A 298 7.24 -7.00 22.08
C LEU A 298 7.54 -6.64 23.54
N ASP A 299 8.78 -6.26 23.86
CA ASP A 299 9.15 -5.83 25.20
C ASP A 299 8.49 -4.50 25.58
N LEU A 300 8.40 -3.54 24.65
CA LEU A 300 7.63 -2.32 24.84
C LEU A 300 6.15 -2.62 25.10
N MET A 301 5.56 -3.50 24.28
CA MET A 301 4.17 -3.92 24.42
C MET A 301 3.90 -4.60 25.76
N ARG A 302 4.84 -5.41 26.28
CA ARG A 302 4.73 -6.04 27.61
C ARG A 302 4.79 -5.03 28.75
N GLN A 303 5.54 -3.95 28.59
CA GLN A 303 5.68 -2.90 29.62
C GLN A 303 4.42 -2.04 29.75
N ARG A 304 3.75 -1.73 28.62
CA ARG A 304 2.53 -0.91 28.60
C ARG A 304 1.44 -1.53 27.71
N PRO A 305 0.87 -2.70 28.08
CA PRO A 305 0.00 -3.47 27.18
C PRO A 305 -1.34 -2.80 26.88
N LEU A 306 -1.86 -1.97 27.79
CA LEU A 306 -3.14 -1.29 27.62
C LEU A 306 -2.98 0.06 26.92
N GLN A 307 -1.98 0.85 27.36
CA GLN A 307 -1.80 2.23 26.92
C GLN A 307 -0.87 2.36 25.70
N GLY A 308 0.13 1.49 25.58
CA GLY A 308 1.24 1.69 24.65
C GLY A 308 2.17 2.84 25.07
N TRP A 309 3.10 3.17 24.18
CA TRP A 309 4.15 4.17 24.37
C TRP A 309 3.87 5.51 23.67
N GLY A 310 2.78 5.61 22.92
CA GLY A 310 2.45 6.72 22.03
C GLY A 310 2.86 6.44 20.59
N LEU A 311 2.11 6.99 19.62
CA LEU A 311 2.43 6.87 18.20
C LEU A 311 3.84 7.38 17.89
N ARG A 312 4.51 6.79 16.88
CA ARG A 312 5.89 7.15 16.47
C ARG A 312 6.97 7.02 17.55
N ASN A 313 6.66 6.49 18.73
CA ASN A 313 7.63 6.38 19.82
C ASN A 313 8.60 5.21 19.64
N PHE A 314 8.32 4.27 18.73
CA PHE A 314 9.25 3.17 18.45
C PHE A 314 10.65 3.68 18.10
N THR A 315 10.77 4.64 17.17
CA THR A 315 12.06 5.12 16.66
C THR A 315 12.94 5.74 17.74
N PRO A 316 12.51 6.76 18.51
CA PRO A 316 13.36 7.35 19.54
C PRO A 316 13.69 6.36 20.67
N LEU A 317 12.75 5.47 21.03
CA LEU A 317 13.00 4.43 22.04
C LEU A 317 14.03 3.40 21.56
N TYR A 318 13.93 2.95 20.31
CA TYR A 318 14.85 1.98 19.73
C TYR A 318 16.25 2.55 19.55
N GLU A 319 16.35 3.79 19.10
CA GLU A 319 17.62 4.51 18.95
C GLU A 319 18.29 4.73 20.31
N ALA A 320 17.54 5.15 21.33
CA ALA A 320 18.07 5.27 22.69
C ALA A 320 18.59 3.92 23.22
N HIS A 321 17.91 2.82 22.91
CA HIS A 321 18.29 1.49 23.38
C HIS A 321 19.49 0.88 22.63
N THR A 322 19.57 1.10 21.31
CA THR A 322 20.53 0.38 20.45
C THR A 322 21.61 1.26 19.84
N GLN A 323 21.51 2.58 19.99
CA GLN A 323 22.35 3.59 19.34
C GLN A 323 22.29 3.53 17.80
N VAL A 324 21.24 2.90 17.26
CA VAL A 324 21.00 2.77 15.81
C VAL A 324 19.60 3.27 15.50
N TRP A 325 19.53 4.26 14.61
CA TRP A 325 18.26 4.78 14.14
C TRP A 325 17.52 3.75 13.28
N MET A 326 16.24 3.51 13.61
CA MET A 326 15.34 2.65 12.83
C MET A 326 13.95 3.31 12.74
N GLY A 327 13.47 3.53 11.52
CA GLY A 327 12.22 4.27 11.30
C GLY A 327 10.94 3.55 11.73
N HIS A 328 10.91 2.22 11.76
CA HIS A 328 9.77 1.42 12.24
C HIS A 328 10.13 -0.08 12.30
N PRO A 329 9.40 -0.91 13.07
CA PRO A 329 9.73 -2.33 13.24
C PRO A 329 9.29 -3.21 12.05
N HIS A 330 8.80 -2.64 10.94
CA HIS A 330 8.37 -3.36 9.74
C HIS A 330 7.29 -4.43 9.98
N ASN A 331 6.49 -4.26 11.03
CA ASN A 331 5.31 -5.06 11.32
C ASN A 331 4.26 -4.15 11.96
N LEU A 332 3.15 -3.93 11.24
CA LEU A 332 2.11 -2.98 11.64
C LEU A 332 1.49 -3.34 13.00
N PHE A 333 1.15 -4.62 13.22
CA PHE A 333 0.51 -5.06 14.46
C PHE A 333 1.44 -4.96 15.67
N LEU A 334 2.72 -5.31 15.50
CA LEU A 334 3.69 -5.12 16.58
C LEU A 334 3.87 -3.63 16.89
N MET A 335 4.01 -2.80 15.85
CA MET A 335 4.15 -1.36 16.00
C MET A 335 2.95 -0.76 16.74
N LEU A 336 1.73 -1.00 16.26
CA LEU A 336 0.51 -0.49 16.91
C LEU A 336 0.35 -1.05 18.32
N GLY A 337 0.63 -2.34 18.54
CA GLY A 337 0.51 -2.92 19.88
C GLY A 337 1.48 -2.28 20.89
N ALA A 338 2.69 -1.90 20.46
CA ALA A 338 3.62 -1.16 21.30
C ALA A 338 3.26 0.33 21.43
N GLU A 339 2.75 0.96 20.37
CA GLU A 339 2.52 2.41 20.34
C GLU A 339 1.17 2.82 20.93
N ILE A 340 0.09 2.10 20.63
CA ILE A 340 -1.28 2.43 21.06
C ILE A 340 -1.90 1.40 22.01
N GLY A 341 -1.16 0.35 22.36
CA GLY A 341 -1.63 -0.73 23.22
C GLY A 341 -2.47 -1.77 22.47
N LEU A 342 -2.60 -2.94 23.08
CA LEU A 342 -3.34 -4.08 22.53
C LEU A 342 -4.83 -3.78 22.31
N PRO A 343 -5.57 -3.13 23.24
CA PRO A 343 -6.99 -2.90 23.05
C PRO A 343 -7.30 -2.08 21.80
N LEU A 344 -6.55 -1.00 21.55
CA LEU A 344 -6.76 -0.14 20.38
C LEU A 344 -6.23 -0.78 19.10
N THR A 345 -5.23 -1.66 19.18
CA THR A 345 -4.69 -2.36 18.00
C THR A 345 -5.69 -3.36 17.41
N PHE A 346 -6.57 -3.91 18.23
CA PHE A 346 -7.59 -4.90 17.82
C PHE A 346 -9.03 -4.36 17.88
N PHE A 347 -9.20 -3.05 18.15
CA PHE A 347 -10.46 -2.34 18.02
C PHE A 347 -10.90 -2.29 16.56
#